data_AF-A0A949J7F9-F1
#
_entry.id   AF-A0A949J7F9-F1
#
_cell.length_a   1.000
_cell.length_b   1.000
_cell.length_c   1.000
_cell.angle_alpha   90.00
_cell.angle_beta   90.00
_cell.angle_gamma   90.00
#
_symmetry.space_group_name_H-M   'P 1'
#
loop_
_entity.id
_entity.type
_entity.pdbx_description
1 polymer ?
#
loop_
_entity_poly.entity_id
_entity_poly.type
_entity_poly.pdbx_seq_one_letter_code
_entity_poly.pdbx_strand_id
1 'polypeptide(L)'
;MEFTPGMRELTERCKLLYSDAESVIHRWGHIMRTARGAVWFVNLSGGSERDQQLAYVAGILHDGVRPVTEETCHAHASAEWALILLEAYSEFSDEETQSICQAIQDHRMPAVWKSPVHQSVFLSDKILEHMGAYLDFRAPVWAGELSHTDLHGLEPVEAVICYYRNASRKFCAGNFPDFVHDLVEYQTHWNRVFLDALTTHEPWAVDMAEYLFSAGSKKKDFDWILASFSPHGPQQEKWSSEMNAYITGKKFRHFQEVLSSS
;
A
#
# COMPACT_ATOMS: atom_id res chain seq x y z
N MET A 1 -1.60 -8.81 19.85
CA MET A 1 -2.47 -9.47 18.88
C MET A 1 -2.01 -10.91 18.68
N GLU A 2 -2.73 -11.83 19.31
CA GLU A 2 -2.61 -13.26 19.02
C GLU A 2 -3.53 -13.63 17.85
N PHE A 3 -3.05 -14.44 16.90
CA PHE A 3 -3.91 -14.98 15.84
C PHE A 3 -4.52 -16.31 16.26
N THR A 4 -5.76 -16.54 15.86
CA THR A 4 -6.41 -17.84 16.01
C THR A 4 -5.83 -18.87 15.01
N PRO A 5 -6.11 -20.18 15.17
CA PRO A 5 -5.67 -21.18 14.20
C PRO A 5 -6.17 -20.93 12.78
N GLY A 6 -7.44 -20.56 12.58
CA GLY A 6 -8.00 -20.32 11.25
C GLY A 6 -7.40 -19.07 10.58
N MET A 7 -7.14 -17.99 11.33
CA MET A 7 -6.45 -16.81 10.82
C MET A 7 -5.02 -17.12 10.35
N ARG A 8 -4.31 -18.02 11.05
CA ARG A 8 -2.98 -18.49 10.64
C ARG A 8 -3.05 -19.31 9.36
N GLU A 9 -4.01 -20.23 9.26
CA GLU A 9 -4.25 -21.00 8.04
C GLU A 9 -4.62 -20.10 6.86
N LEU A 10 -5.54 -19.15 7.07
CA LEU A 10 -5.94 -18.16 6.08
C LEU A 10 -4.76 -17.31 5.61
N THR A 11 -3.88 -16.90 6.53
CA THR A 11 -2.65 -16.17 6.22
C THR A 11 -1.74 -16.97 5.29
N GLU A 12 -1.46 -18.23 5.61
CA GLU A 12 -0.61 -19.08 4.76
C GLU A 12 -1.26 -19.37 3.41
N ARG A 13 -2.58 -19.56 3.37
CA ARG A 13 -3.33 -19.68 2.12
C ARG A 13 -3.19 -18.43 1.25
N CYS A 14 -3.39 -17.24 1.83
CA CYS A 14 -3.24 -15.98 1.11
C CYS A 14 -1.82 -15.79 0.60
N LYS A 15 -0.80 -16.09 1.42
CA LYS A 15 0.61 -16.01 1.02
C LYS A 15 0.92 -16.82 -0.23
N LEU A 16 0.34 -18.02 -0.37
CA LEU A 16 0.47 -18.85 -1.56
C LEU A 16 -0.27 -18.24 -2.76
N LEU A 17 -1.46 -17.67 -2.55
CA LEU A 17 -2.20 -17.02 -3.64
C LEU A 17 -1.47 -15.79 -4.20
N TYR A 18 -0.85 -14.99 -3.33
CA TYR A 18 -0.13 -13.78 -3.75
C TYR A 18 1.30 -14.04 -4.22
N SER A 19 1.86 -15.25 -4.11
CA SER A 19 3.20 -15.54 -4.66
C SER A 19 3.21 -15.45 -6.19
N ASP A 20 2.06 -15.75 -6.80
CA ASP A 20 1.89 -15.82 -8.25
C ASP A 20 1.10 -14.61 -8.79
N ALA A 21 0.94 -13.56 -7.98
CA ALA A 21 0.33 -12.31 -8.43
C ALA A 21 1.10 -11.75 -9.64
N GLU A 22 0.34 -11.36 -10.66
CA GLU A 22 0.89 -10.92 -11.96
C GLU A 22 1.75 -9.66 -11.86
N SER A 23 1.37 -8.76 -10.95
CA SER A 23 2.10 -7.55 -10.62
C SER A 23 2.98 -7.79 -9.40
N VAL A 24 4.28 -7.51 -9.56
CA VAL A 24 5.27 -7.71 -8.51
C VAL A 24 5.05 -6.80 -7.31
N ILE A 25 4.45 -5.62 -7.53
CA ILE A 25 4.16 -4.67 -6.45
C ILE A 25 2.92 -5.05 -5.63
N HIS A 26 2.09 -5.99 -6.10
CA HIS A 26 0.90 -6.48 -5.40
C HIS A 26 1.08 -7.89 -4.81
N ARG A 27 2.33 -8.37 -4.74
CA ARG A 27 2.68 -9.62 -4.06
C ARG A 27 2.55 -9.49 -2.54
N TRP A 28 2.79 -10.62 -1.87
CA TRP A 28 2.63 -10.78 -0.42
C TRP A 28 3.25 -9.67 0.44
N GLY A 29 4.40 -9.12 0.05
CA GLY A 29 5.03 -8.01 0.75
C GLY A 29 4.11 -6.80 0.93
N HIS A 30 3.41 -6.40 -0.13
CA HIS A 30 2.44 -5.29 -0.11
C HIS A 30 1.25 -5.64 0.78
N ILE A 31 0.65 -6.80 0.55
CA ILE A 31 -0.51 -7.30 1.29
C ILE A 31 -0.25 -7.30 2.80
N MET A 32 0.92 -7.80 3.22
CA MET A 32 1.31 -7.86 4.62
C MET A 32 1.59 -6.46 5.21
N ARG A 33 2.18 -5.54 4.44
CA ARG A 33 2.36 -4.15 4.92
C ARG A 33 1.03 -3.43 5.07
N THR A 34 0.11 -3.58 4.11
CA THR A 34 -1.26 -3.06 4.20
C THR A 34 -1.99 -3.63 5.41
N ALA A 35 -1.90 -4.94 5.67
CA ALA A 35 -2.52 -5.54 6.84
C ALA A 35 -1.96 -5.00 8.17
N ARG A 36 -0.64 -4.82 8.27
CA ARG A 36 0.01 -4.24 9.45
C ARG A 36 -0.38 -2.78 9.66
N GLY A 37 -0.45 -2.00 8.59
CA GLY A 37 -0.89 -0.61 8.67
C GLY A 37 -2.36 -0.49 9.07
N ALA A 38 -3.23 -1.35 8.55
CA ALA A 38 -4.65 -1.39 8.94
C ALA A 38 -4.80 -1.69 10.44
N VAL A 39 -4.08 -2.69 10.97
CA VAL A 39 -4.00 -2.99 12.41
C VAL A 39 -3.58 -1.75 13.21
N TRP A 40 -2.54 -1.04 12.74
CA TRP A 40 -2.05 0.14 13.42
C TRP A 40 -3.07 1.28 13.45
N PHE A 41 -3.78 1.54 12.35
CA PHE A 41 -4.85 2.53 12.30
C PHE A 41 -6.05 2.17 13.19
N VAL A 42 -6.40 0.88 13.31
CA VAL A 42 -7.40 0.42 14.28
C VAL A 42 -6.94 0.71 15.71
N ASN A 43 -5.69 0.38 16.04
CA ASN A 43 -5.15 0.66 17.37
C ASN A 43 -5.13 2.16 17.68
N LEU A 44 -4.75 3.00 16.71
CA LEU A 44 -4.77 4.46 16.85
C LEU A 44 -6.17 5.02 17.09
N SER A 45 -7.19 4.43 16.47
CA SER A 45 -8.58 4.85 16.63
C SER A 45 -9.28 4.23 17.86
N GLY A 46 -8.53 3.58 18.75
CA GLY A 46 -9.04 2.99 19.98
C GLY A 46 -9.82 1.69 19.78
N GLY A 47 -9.65 1.02 18.64
CA GLY A 47 -10.25 -0.29 18.38
C GLY A 47 -9.71 -1.39 19.29
N SER A 48 -10.55 -2.39 19.53
CA SER A 48 -10.22 -3.56 20.36
C SER A 48 -9.17 -4.46 19.70
N GLU A 49 -8.63 -5.43 20.46
CA GLU A 49 -7.76 -6.47 19.88
C GLU A 49 -8.50 -7.30 18.81
N ARG A 50 -9.81 -7.50 18.97
CA ARG A 50 -10.61 -8.17 17.94
C ARG A 50 -10.75 -7.32 16.68
N ASP A 51 -10.98 -6.01 16.82
CA ASP A 51 -10.99 -5.11 15.66
C ASP A 51 -9.65 -5.13 14.91
N GLN A 52 -8.53 -5.21 15.63
CA GLN A 52 -7.20 -5.34 15.04
C GLN A 52 -7.07 -6.65 14.25
N GLN A 53 -7.57 -7.77 14.79
CA GLN A 53 -7.61 -9.05 14.08
C GLN A 53 -8.46 -8.96 12.80
N LEU A 54 -9.63 -8.32 12.85
CA LEU A 54 -10.50 -8.15 11.69
C LEU A 54 -9.85 -7.25 10.63
N ALA A 55 -9.19 -6.16 11.03
CA ALA A 55 -8.45 -5.30 10.12
C ALA A 55 -7.24 -6.00 9.48
N TYR A 56 -6.56 -6.87 10.22
CA TYR A 56 -5.53 -7.74 9.65
C TYR A 56 -6.11 -8.65 8.56
N VAL A 57 -7.24 -9.31 8.83
CA VAL A 57 -7.90 -10.20 7.86
C VAL A 57 -8.35 -9.41 6.63
N ALA A 58 -9.00 -8.25 6.83
CA ALA A 58 -9.38 -7.36 5.73
C ALA A 58 -8.16 -6.94 4.89
N GLY A 59 -7.05 -6.59 5.54
CA GLY A 59 -5.81 -6.22 4.88
C GLY A 59 -5.19 -7.36 4.06
N ILE A 60 -5.21 -8.60 4.53
CA ILE A 60 -4.66 -9.72 3.74
C ILE A 60 -5.57 -10.14 2.58
N LEU A 61 -6.85 -9.76 2.60
CA LEU A 61 -7.83 -10.11 1.57
C LEU A 61 -8.13 -8.99 0.56
N HIS A 62 -7.74 -7.75 0.84
CA HIS A 62 -8.26 -6.57 0.12
C HIS A 62 -8.01 -6.56 -1.40
N ASP A 63 -6.93 -7.19 -1.83
CA ASP A 63 -6.47 -7.24 -3.22
C ASP A 63 -6.49 -8.66 -3.80
N GLY A 64 -7.28 -9.56 -3.21
CA GLY A 64 -7.31 -10.98 -3.59
C GLY A 64 -7.80 -11.25 -5.01
N VAL A 65 -8.59 -10.34 -5.58
CA VAL A 65 -8.99 -10.37 -6.99
C VAL A 65 -8.58 -9.07 -7.68
N ARG A 66 -7.51 -9.13 -8.48
CA ARG A 66 -7.06 -8.02 -9.33
C ARG A 66 -6.98 -8.44 -10.80
N PRO A 67 -8.05 -8.27 -11.58
CA PRO A 67 -7.97 -8.47 -13.02
C PRO A 67 -7.01 -7.44 -13.65
N VAL A 68 -6.31 -7.85 -14.71
CA VAL A 68 -5.35 -7.00 -15.44
C VAL A 68 -6.02 -5.76 -16.02
N THR A 69 -7.22 -5.94 -16.55
CA THR A 69 -8.10 -4.85 -16.96
C THR A 69 -9.02 -4.57 -15.77
N GLU A 70 -8.96 -3.37 -15.17
CA GLU A 70 -9.89 -2.94 -14.10
C GLU A 70 -11.34 -2.73 -14.64
N GLU A 71 -11.79 -3.54 -15.61
CA GLU A 71 -13.18 -3.55 -16.12
C GLU A 71 -14.17 -3.89 -14.99
N THR A 72 -13.74 -4.73 -14.06
CA THR A 72 -14.44 -4.99 -12.80
C THR A 72 -13.70 -4.28 -11.67
N CYS A 73 -14.44 -3.57 -10.82
CA CYS A 73 -13.88 -2.93 -9.63
C CYS A 73 -13.27 -4.00 -8.70
N HIS A 74 -11.94 -4.00 -8.59
CA HIS A 74 -11.20 -5.02 -7.82
C HIS A 74 -11.63 -5.07 -6.36
N ALA A 75 -11.96 -3.93 -5.75
CA ALA A 75 -12.44 -3.90 -4.36
C ALA A 75 -13.76 -4.63 -4.16
N HIS A 76 -14.69 -4.54 -5.11
CA HIS A 76 -15.95 -5.28 -5.05
C HIS A 76 -15.73 -6.77 -5.27
N ALA A 77 -14.94 -7.12 -6.29
CA ALA A 77 -14.60 -8.52 -6.58
C ALA A 77 -13.83 -9.19 -5.44
N SER A 78 -12.87 -8.49 -4.82
CA SER A 78 -12.14 -8.95 -3.63
C SER A 78 -13.06 -9.13 -2.43
N ALA A 79 -14.08 -8.26 -2.25
CA ALA A 79 -15.04 -8.40 -1.16
C ALA A 79 -15.94 -9.63 -1.34
N GLU A 80 -16.45 -9.88 -2.56
CA GLU A 80 -17.22 -11.08 -2.88
C GLU A 80 -16.38 -12.36 -2.71
N TRP A 81 -15.12 -12.32 -3.16
CA TRP A 81 -14.19 -13.41 -2.96
C TRP A 81 -13.87 -13.66 -1.48
N ALA A 82 -13.66 -12.59 -0.70
CA ALA A 82 -13.43 -12.67 0.73
C ALA A 82 -14.61 -13.30 1.46
N LEU A 83 -15.85 -12.95 1.09
CA LEU A 83 -17.07 -13.55 1.66
C LEU A 83 -17.05 -15.08 1.51
N ILE A 84 -16.86 -15.57 0.27
CA ILE A 84 -16.79 -17.01 -0.03
C ILE A 84 -15.64 -17.68 0.74
N LEU A 85 -14.50 -17.01 0.84
CA LEU A 85 -13.33 -17.56 1.52
C LEU A 85 -13.56 -17.72 3.02
N LEU A 86 -14.22 -16.74 3.65
CA LEU A 86 -14.46 -16.69 5.09
C LEU A 86 -15.52 -17.71 5.54
N GLU A 87 -16.42 -18.17 4.67
CA GLU A 87 -17.38 -19.25 4.96
C GLU A 87 -16.71 -20.55 5.43
N ALA A 88 -15.44 -20.76 5.05
CA ALA A 88 -14.67 -21.94 5.48
C ALA A 88 -14.14 -21.85 6.92
N TYR A 89 -14.31 -20.71 7.59
CA TYR A 89 -13.70 -20.42 8.89
C TYR A 89 -14.77 -20.04 9.92
N SER A 90 -15.17 -21.01 10.76
CA SER A 90 -16.24 -20.85 11.77
C SER A 90 -15.95 -19.87 12.92
N GLU A 91 -14.75 -19.30 12.95
CA GLU A 91 -14.31 -18.33 13.95
C GLU A 91 -14.70 -16.88 13.63
N PHE A 92 -15.21 -16.63 12.42
CA PHE A 92 -15.78 -15.35 12.04
C PHE A 92 -17.31 -15.46 12.11
N SER A 93 -17.93 -14.58 12.88
CA SER A 93 -19.38 -14.38 12.83
C SER A 93 -19.80 -13.73 11.51
N ASP A 94 -21.10 -13.78 11.21
CA ASP A 94 -21.66 -13.12 10.04
C ASP A 94 -21.42 -11.60 10.09
N GLU A 95 -21.54 -10.98 11.27
CA GLU A 95 -21.29 -9.55 11.47
C GLU A 95 -19.81 -9.18 11.21
N GLU A 96 -18.88 -10.02 11.69
CA GLU A 96 -17.44 -9.81 11.47
C GLU A 96 -17.07 -9.99 10.00
N THR A 97 -17.64 -11.01 9.36
CA THR A 97 -17.46 -11.26 7.92
C THR A 97 -17.96 -10.06 7.11
N GLN A 98 -19.14 -9.52 7.43
CA GLN A 98 -19.66 -8.31 6.80
C GLN A 98 -18.76 -7.09 7.06
N SER A 99 -18.23 -6.92 8.27
CA SER A 99 -17.32 -5.83 8.60
C SER A 99 -16.02 -5.91 7.78
N ILE A 100 -15.45 -7.10 7.62
CA ILE A 100 -14.27 -7.35 6.78
C ILE A 100 -14.57 -7.03 5.32
N CYS A 101 -15.66 -7.59 4.77
CA CYS A 101 -16.04 -7.40 3.37
C CYS A 101 -16.33 -5.93 3.07
N GLN A 102 -16.97 -5.20 3.99
CA GLN A 102 -17.21 -3.76 3.83
C GLN A 102 -15.91 -2.96 3.83
N ALA A 103 -14.95 -3.28 4.70
CA ALA A 103 -13.64 -2.62 4.70
C ALA A 103 -12.89 -2.85 3.37
N ILE A 104 -12.99 -4.04 2.80
CA ILE A 104 -12.42 -4.38 1.49
C ILE A 104 -13.15 -3.64 0.38
N GLN A 105 -14.48 -3.69 0.35
CA GLN A 105 -15.28 -3.08 -0.72
C GLN A 105 -15.03 -1.56 -0.85
N ASP A 106 -14.89 -0.88 0.28
CA ASP A 106 -14.76 0.58 0.32
C ASP A 106 -13.29 1.04 0.30
N HIS A 107 -12.29 0.14 0.20
CA HIS A 107 -10.88 0.54 0.38
C HIS A 107 -10.29 1.44 -0.72
N ARG A 108 -11.01 1.66 -1.84
CA ARG A 108 -10.52 2.50 -2.95
C ARG A 108 -10.71 3.99 -2.70
N MET A 109 -11.73 4.36 -1.96
CA MET A 109 -12.16 5.75 -1.78
C MET A 109 -12.55 6.02 -0.33
N PRO A 110 -12.41 7.26 0.15
CA PRO A 110 -12.91 7.60 1.46
C PRO A 110 -14.42 7.38 1.52
N ALA A 111 -14.88 6.78 2.61
CA ALA A 111 -16.29 6.63 2.93
C ALA A 111 -16.60 7.24 4.31
N VAL A 112 -17.89 7.46 4.60
CA VAL A 112 -18.32 7.87 5.94
C VAL A 112 -17.87 6.80 6.93
N TRP A 113 -17.10 7.22 7.93
CA TRP A 113 -16.49 6.34 8.93
C TRP A 113 -17.56 5.67 9.79
N LYS A 114 -17.66 4.33 9.73
CA LYS A 114 -18.64 3.56 10.51
C LYS A 114 -18.04 2.87 11.73
N SER A 115 -16.79 2.42 11.63
CA SER A 115 -16.08 1.69 12.67
C SER A 115 -14.56 1.84 12.49
N PRO A 116 -13.76 1.58 13.52
CA PRO A 116 -12.30 1.52 13.40
C PRO A 116 -11.82 0.62 12.24
N VAL A 117 -12.48 -0.52 12.01
CA VAL A 117 -12.12 -1.48 10.95
C VAL A 117 -12.42 -0.94 9.55
N HIS A 118 -13.59 -0.32 9.36
CA HIS A 118 -14.16 0.01 8.04
C HIS A 118 -13.20 0.76 7.11
N GLN A 119 -12.52 1.80 7.60
CA GLN A 119 -11.60 2.59 6.76
C GLN A 119 -10.13 2.27 7.03
N SER A 120 -9.81 1.29 7.87
CA SER A 120 -8.43 0.94 8.22
C SER A 120 -7.60 0.50 7.01
N VAL A 121 -8.17 -0.30 6.11
CA VAL A 121 -7.51 -0.76 4.88
C VAL A 121 -7.31 0.39 3.89
N PHE A 122 -8.32 1.26 3.72
CA PHE A 122 -8.20 2.47 2.91
C PHE A 122 -7.04 3.35 3.40
N LEU A 123 -7.00 3.67 4.69
CA LEU A 123 -5.94 4.50 5.27
C LEU A 123 -4.57 3.84 5.09
N SER A 124 -4.46 2.53 5.34
CA SER A 124 -3.20 1.83 5.17
C SER A 124 -2.70 1.81 3.73
N ASP A 125 -3.55 1.40 2.79
CA ASP A 125 -3.16 1.33 1.38
C ASP A 125 -2.84 2.71 0.83
N LYS A 126 -3.65 3.74 1.14
CA LYS A 126 -3.46 5.08 0.58
C LYS A 126 -2.36 5.87 1.25
N ILE A 127 -2.26 5.87 2.58
CA ILE A 127 -1.31 6.73 3.29
C ILE A 127 0.06 6.06 3.44
N LEU A 128 0.10 4.76 3.67
CA LEU A 128 1.36 4.06 4.01
C LEU A 128 1.98 3.37 2.79
N GLU A 129 1.18 2.82 1.88
CA GLU A 129 1.69 2.12 0.68
C GLU A 129 1.64 2.98 -0.59
N HIS A 130 0.86 4.07 -0.59
CA HIS A 130 0.66 4.94 -1.75
C HIS A 130 1.02 6.40 -1.50
N MET A 131 1.85 6.68 -0.48
CA MET A 131 2.53 7.97 -0.27
C MET A 131 3.91 7.73 0.38
N GLY A 132 4.65 8.80 0.65
CA GLY A 132 5.93 8.73 1.36
C GLY A 132 7.10 8.31 0.49
N ALA A 133 8.30 8.27 1.08
CA ALA A 133 9.48 7.81 0.36
C ALA A 133 9.30 6.40 -0.21
N TYR A 134 8.49 5.54 0.43
CA TYR A 134 8.18 4.20 -0.07
C TYR A 134 7.48 4.23 -1.44
N LEU A 135 6.52 5.15 -1.66
CA LEU A 135 5.92 5.33 -2.98
C LEU A 135 6.98 5.68 -4.04
N ASP A 136 8.01 6.44 -3.68
CA ASP A 136 9.06 6.82 -4.62
C ASP A 136 9.92 5.62 -5.07
N PHE A 137 9.86 4.49 -4.35
CA PHE A 137 10.37 3.21 -4.81
C PHE A 137 9.34 2.41 -5.61
N ARG A 138 8.08 2.41 -5.18
CA ARG A 138 6.99 1.62 -5.78
C ARG A 138 6.53 2.16 -7.13
N ALA A 139 6.39 3.48 -7.25
CA ALA A 139 5.86 4.16 -8.43
C ALA A 139 6.68 3.90 -9.70
N PRO A 140 8.03 4.02 -9.67
CA PRO A 140 8.82 3.70 -10.86
C PRO A 140 8.74 2.22 -11.26
N VAL A 141 8.73 1.29 -10.30
CA VAL A 141 8.57 -0.15 -10.59
C VAL A 141 7.23 -0.41 -11.26
N TRP A 142 6.15 0.17 -10.73
CA TRP A 142 4.83 0.04 -11.31
C TRP A 142 4.74 0.66 -12.71
N ALA A 143 5.32 1.84 -12.92
CA ALA A 143 5.41 2.43 -14.25
C ALA A 143 6.17 1.53 -15.23
N GLY A 144 7.21 0.84 -14.76
CA GLY A 144 7.94 -0.18 -15.50
C GLY A 144 7.06 -1.37 -15.91
N GLU A 145 6.23 -1.90 -14.99
CA GLU A 145 5.28 -2.97 -15.31
C GLU A 145 4.26 -2.54 -16.38
N LEU A 146 3.83 -1.28 -16.34
CA LEU A 146 2.88 -0.69 -17.29
C LEU A 146 3.52 -0.25 -18.63
N SER A 147 4.84 -0.35 -18.78
CA SER A 147 5.55 0.06 -20.01
C SER A 147 5.20 -0.78 -21.25
N HIS A 148 4.52 -1.92 -21.05
CA HIS A 148 4.00 -2.78 -22.11
C HIS A 148 2.50 -2.57 -22.38
N THR A 149 1.85 -1.68 -21.62
CA THR A 149 0.41 -1.41 -21.70
C THR A 149 0.15 0.11 -21.71
N ASP A 150 -0.28 0.69 -20.59
CA ASP A 150 -0.79 2.06 -20.46
C ASP A 150 0.28 3.13 -20.66
N LEU A 151 1.55 2.78 -20.44
CA LEU A 151 2.69 3.70 -20.55
C LEU A 151 3.63 3.30 -21.70
N HIS A 152 3.11 2.58 -22.69
CA HIS A 152 3.90 2.12 -23.82
C HIS A 152 4.51 3.28 -24.62
N GLY A 153 5.82 3.18 -24.88
CA GLY A 153 6.58 4.15 -25.68
C GLY A 153 7.05 5.39 -24.93
N LEU A 154 6.75 5.52 -23.63
CA LEU A 154 7.32 6.58 -22.79
C LEU A 154 8.70 6.19 -22.27
N GLU A 155 9.61 7.17 -22.20
CA GLU A 155 10.89 6.99 -21.51
C GLU A 155 10.68 6.83 -19.99
N PRO A 156 11.59 6.18 -19.25
CA PRO A 156 11.39 5.85 -17.83
C PRO A 156 10.94 7.05 -16.98
N VAL A 157 11.64 8.19 -17.10
CA VAL A 157 11.34 9.42 -16.36
C VAL A 157 9.94 9.96 -16.72
N GLU A 158 9.60 9.97 -18.00
CA GLU A 158 8.29 10.44 -18.49
C GLU A 158 7.15 9.55 -18.00
N ALA A 159 7.35 8.24 -18.01
CA ALA A 159 6.40 7.25 -17.52
C ALA A 159 6.14 7.42 -16.02
N VAL A 160 7.19 7.60 -15.21
CA VAL A 160 7.08 7.85 -13.77
C VAL A 160 6.34 9.16 -13.50
N ILE A 161 6.70 10.26 -14.17
CA ILE A 161 6.00 11.55 -14.02
C ILE A 161 4.53 11.43 -14.44
N CYS A 162 4.24 10.74 -15.54
CA CYS A 162 2.87 10.47 -16.01
C CYS A 162 2.07 9.73 -14.92
N TYR A 163 2.66 8.72 -14.30
CA TYR A 163 2.05 8.00 -13.18
C TYR A 163 1.75 8.92 -11.99
N TYR A 164 2.71 9.74 -11.54
CA TYR A 164 2.48 10.68 -10.43
C TYR A 164 1.36 11.69 -10.71
N ARG A 165 1.25 12.19 -11.95
CA ARG A 165 0.14 13.09 -12.34
C ARG A 165 -1.23 12.44 -12.19
N ASN A 166 -1.32 11.14 -12.42
CA ASN A 166 -2.56 10.37 -12.23
C ASN A 166 -2.78 10.01 -10.76
N ALA A 167 -1.73 9.63 -10.04
CA ALA A 167 -1.79 9.23 -8.63
C ALA A 167 -2.08 10.43 -7.71
N SER A 168 -1.44 11.58 -7.93
CA SER A 168 -1.58 12.80 -7.10
C SER A 168 -3.01 13.32 -6.99
N ARG A 169 -3.86 13.07 -7.99
CA ARG A 169 -5.30 13.39 -7.94
C ARG A 169 -6.03 12.67 -6.79
N LYS A 170 -5.48 11.57 -6.30
CA LYS A 170 -6.03 10.76 -5.20
C LYS A 170 -5.58 11.25 -3.82
N PHE A 171 -4.59 12.13 -3.72
CA PHE A 171 -3.87 12.44 -2.47
C PHE A 171 -4.18 13.82 -1.88
N CYS A 172 -5.39 14.35 -2.10
CA CYS A 172 -5.82 15.59 -1.45
C CYS A 172 -6.12 15.32 0.04
N ALA A 173 -5.43 16.03 0.95
CA ALA A 173 -5.60 15.85 2.40
C ALA A 173 -7.07 15.95 2.86
N GLY A 174 -7.87 16.84 2.24
CA GLY A 174 -9.30 16.97 2.53
C GLY A 174 -10.16 15.74 2.20
N ASN A 175 -9.59 14.71 1.57
CA ASN A 175 -10.25 13.41 1.36
C ASN A 175 -10.04 12.44 2.54
N PHE A 176 -9.19 12.80 3.51
CA PHE A 176 -8.87 11.97 4.67
C PHE A 176 -9.49 12.55 5.94
N PRO A 177 -9.72 11.72 6.98
CA PRO A 177 -10.14 12.22 8.30
C PRO A 177 -9.10 13.17 8.90
N ASP A 178 -9.57 14.18 9.63
CA ASP A 178 -8.72 15.23 10.22
C ASP A 178 -7.58 14.66 11.07
N PHE A 179 -7.84 13.58 11.82
CA PHE A 179 -6.84 12.98 12.72
C PHE A 179 -5.63 12.37 12.02
N VAL A 180 -5.62 12.27 10.67
CA VAL A 180 -4.45 11.80 9.90
C VAL A 180 -3.85 12.87 8.98
N HIS A 181 -4.36 14.10 8.99
CA HIS A 181 -3.92 15.14 8.04
C HIS A 181 -2.41 15.40 8.13
N ASP A 182 -1.85 15.53 9.33
CA ASP A 182 -0.42 15.78 9.51
C ASP A 182 0.45 14.62 8.98
N LEU A 183 -0.03 13.38 9.11
CA LEU A 183 0.64 12.24 8.51
C LEU A 183 0.55 12.25 6.98
N VAL A 184 -0.61 12.63 6.41
CA VAL A 184 -0.77 12.79 4.96
C VAL A 184 0.14 13.90 4.44
N GLU A 185 0.25 15.03 5.14
CA GLU A 185 1.17 16.11 4.78
C GLU A 185 2.63 15.65 4.84
N TYR A 186 3.02 14.97 5.91
CA TYR A 186 4.35 14.37 6.06
C TYR A 186 4.67 13.42 4.89
N GLN A 187 3.77 12.49 4.57
CA GLN A 187 4.01 11.50 3.53
C GLN A 187 4.03 12.14 2.13
N THR A 188 3.10 13.04 1.84
CA THR A 188 3.05 13.72 0.53
C THR A 188 4.21 14.68 0.32
N HIS A 189 4.84 15.21 1.37
CA HIS A 189 6.05 16.02 1.25
C HIS A 189 7.18 15.25 0.56
N TRP A 190 7.44 13.99 0.95
CA TRP A 190 8.46 13.15 0.30
C TRP A 190 8.23 13.04 -1.21
N ASN A 191 6.99 12.73 -1.59
CA ASN A 191 6.63 12.55 -2.99
C ASN A 191 6.78 13.83 -3.81
N ARG A 192 6.43 14.99 -3.23
CA ARG A 192 6.61 16.30 -3.89
C ARG A 192 8.09 16.56 -4.15
N VAL A 193 8.95 16.37 -3.15
CA VAL A 193 10.39 16.62 -3.31
C VAL A 193 11.00 15.67 -4.34
N PHE A 194 10.62 14.40 -4.34
CA PHE A 194 11.08 13.45 -5.35
C PHE A 194 10.60 13.80 -6.76
N LEU A 195 9.30 14.12 -6.91
CA LEU A 195 8.71 14.49 -8.19
C LEU A 195 9.29 15.78 -8.76
N ASP A 196 9.55 16.77 -7.90
CA ASP A 196 10.19 18.03 -8.29
C ASP A 196 11.61 17.76 -8.80
N ALA A 197 12.41 16.99 -8.05
CA ALA A 197 13.76 16.60 -8.44
C ALA A 197 13.78 15.81 -9.77
N LEU A 198 12.81 14.91 -9.96
CA LEU A 198 12.65 14.15 -11.21
C LEU A 198 12.28 15.07 -12.39
N THR A 199 11.39 16.05 -12.15
CA THR A 199 10.97 17.03 -13.16
C THR A 199 12.09 17.99 -13.55
N THR A 200 12.99 18.33 -12.62
CA THR A 200 14.18 19.14 -12.88
C THR A 200 15.39 18.31 -13.31
N HIS A 201 15.21 17.01 -13.58
CA HIS A 201 16.26 16.08 -13.99
C HIS A 201 17.48 16.06 -13.05
N GLU A 202 17.25 16.13 -11.74
CA GLU A 202 18.34 15.94 -10.78
C GLU A 202 18.90 14.51 -10.91
N PRO A 203 20.23 14.33 -11.06
CA PRO A 203 20.82 13.04 -11.38
C PRO A 203 20.41 11.92 -10.42
N TRP A 204 20.38 12.20 -9.11
CA TRP A 204 20.03 11.20 -8.10
C TRP A 204 18.59 10.67 -8.24
N ALA A 205 17.64 11.51 -8.66
CA ALA A 205 16.25 11.12 -8.82
C ALA A 205 16.02 10.36 -10.13
N VAL A 206 16.66 10.82 -11.21
CA VAL A 206 16.65 10.15 -12.53
C VAL A 206 17.26 8.75 -12.41
N ASP A 207 18.45 8.62 -11.83
CA ASP A 207 19.14 7.34 -11.66
C ASP A 207 18.27 6.33 -10.87
N MET A 208 17.64 6.81 -9.79
CA MET A 208 16.75 5.99 -8.97
C MET A 208 15.51 5.55 -9.75
N ALA A 209 14.86 6.48 -10.47
CA ALA A 209 13.66 6.18 -11.26
C ALA A 209 13.96 5.19 -12.39
N GLU A 210 15.05 5.38 -13.14
CA GLU A 210 15.45 4.50 -14.25
C GLU A 210 15.80 3.08 -13.78
N TYR A 211 16.57 2.95 -12.69
CA TYR A 211 16.92 1.66 -12.10
C TYR A 211 15.65 0.87 -11.73
N LEU A 212 14.74 1.52 -10.99
CA LEU A 212 13.52 0.90 -10.49
C LEU A 212 12.54 0.60 -11.63
N PHE A 213 12.40 1.51 -12.60
CA PHE A 213 11.60 1.29 -13.81
C PHE A 213 12.10 0.07 -14.60
N SER A 214 13.41 -0.05 -14.81
CA SER A 214 14.02 -1.20 -15.49
C SER A 214 13.78 -2.50 -14.73
N ALA A 215 13.71 -2.46 -13.40
CA ALA A 215 13.41 -3.62 -12.59
C ALA A 215 11.93 -4.04 -12.73
N GLY A 216 11.02 -3.06 -12.76
CA GLY A 216 9.59 -3.28 -13.01
C GLY A 216 9.27 -3.82 -14.39
N SER A 217 9.87 -3.28 -15.45
CA SER A 217 9.66 -3.78 -16.83
C SER A 217 10.15 -5.22 -17.02
N LYS A 218 11.11 -5.66 -16.19
CA LYS A 218 11.60 -7.04 -16.15
C LYS A 218 10.85 -7.92 -15.15
N LYS A 219 9.79 -7.42 -14.52
CA LYS A 219 9.01 -8.09 -13.46
C LYS A 219 9.89 -8.73 -12.39
N LYS A 220 10.95 -8.04 -11.96
CA LYS A 220 11.81 -8.50 -10.85
C LYS A 220 11.02 -8.45 -9.54
N ASP A 221 11.34 -9.37 -8.63
CA ASP A 221 10.70 -9.41 -7.32
C ASP A 221 10.89 -8.09 -6.54
N PHE A 222 9.79 -7.48 -6.08
CA PHE A 222 9.85 -6.13 -5.53
C PHE A 222 10.54 -6.06 -4.17
N ASP A 223 10.30 -7.03 -3.28
CA ASP A 223 10.97 -7.05 -1.99
C ASP A 223 12.49 -7.25 -2.17
N TRP A 224 12.92 -8.04 -3.16
CA TRP A 224 14.32 -8.14 -3.54
C TRP A 224 14.89 -6.83 -4.11
N ILE A 225 14.14 -6.11 -4.94
CA ILE A 225 14.54 -4.78 -5.46
C ILE A 225 14.82 -3.83 -4.28
N LEU A 226 13.90 -3.75 -3.32
CA LEU A 226 14.05 -2.88 -2.15
C LEU A 226 15.29 -3.27 -1.31
N ALA A 227 15.49 -4.56 -1.07
CA ALA A 227 16.61 -5.06 -0.28
C ALA A 227 17.98 -4.91 -0.97
N SER A 228 18.01 -4.93 -2.30
CA SER A 228 19.24 -4.84 -3.10
C SER A 228 19.55 -3.44 -3.61
N PHE A 229 18.68 -2.46 -3.35
CA PHE A 229 18.90 -1.08 -3.77
C PHE A 229 20.12 -0.49 -3.03
N SER A 230 21.15 -0.14 -3.80
CA SER A 230 22.36 0.52 -3.30
C SER A 230 22.30 2.01 -3.62
N PRO A 231 22.09 2.89 -2.62
CA PRO A 231 22.02 4.32 -2.86
C PRO A 231 23.37 4.89 -3.30
N HIS A 232 23.34 5.86 -4.21
CA HIS A 232 24.48 6.64 -4.66
C HIS A 232 24.34 8.09 -4.21
N GLY A 233 25.03 8.45 -3.15
CA GLY A 233 25.06 9.81 -2.60
C GLY A 233 23.96 10.10 -1.57
N PRO A 234 24.04 11.27 -0.92
CA PRO A 234 23.30 11.55 0.32
C PRO A 234 21.78 11.60 0.13
N GLN A 235 21.28 11.99 -1.04
CA GLN A 235 19.85 12.03 -1.33
C GLN A 235 19.25 10.63 -1.41
N GLN A 236 19.84 9.72 -2.20
CA GLN A 236 19.36 8.34 -2.28
C GLN A 236 19.51 7.60 -0.94
N GLU A 237 20.57 7.89 -0.17
CA GLU A 237 20.72 7.36 1.20
C GLU A 237 19.58 7.79 2.11
N LYS A 238 19.18 9.07 2.04
CA LYS A 238 18.04 9.61 2.79
C LYS A 238 16.74 8.89 2.44
N TRP A 239 16.43 8.74 1.14
CA TRP A 239 15.21 8.04 0.68
C TRP A 239 15.22 6.56 1.05
N SER A 240 16.35 5.89 0.84
CA SER A 240 16.53 4.49 1.19
C SER A 240 16.39 4.28 2.71
N SER A 241 16.94 5.17 3.54
CA SER A 241 16.80 5.09 4.99
C SER A 241 15.35 5.24 5.44
N GLU A 242 14.62 6.21 4.88
CA GLU A 242 13.20 6.43 5.19
C GLU A 242 12.34 5.23 4.79
N MET A 243 12.50 4.75 3.56
CA MET A 243 11.82 3.56 3.04
C MET A 243 12.14 2.32 3.89
N ASN A 244 13.42 2.09 4.21
CA ASN A 244 13.84 0.96 5.02
C ASN A 244 13.27 1.01 6.45
N ALA A 245 13.20 2.21 7.05
CA ALA A 245 12.57 2.40 8.35
C ALA A 245 11.08 2.05 8.29
N TYR A 246 10.39 2.36 7.19
CA TYR A 246 8.99 1.99 6.99
C TYR A 246 8.79 0.47 6.84
N ILE A 247 9.49 -0.19 5.90
CA ILE A 247 9.30 -1.62 5.64
C ILE A 247 9.66 -2.50 6.85
N THR A 248 10.59 -2.03 7.70
CA THR A 248 11.00 -2.73 8.93
C THR A 248 10.10 -2.40 10.13
N GLY A 249 9.06 -1.59 9.94
CA GLY A 249 8.10 -1.21 10.98
C GLY A 249 8.62 -0.14 11.96
N LYS A 250 9.89 0.28 11.86
CA LYS A 250 10.48 1.29 12.75
C LYS A 250 9.79 2.66 12.62
N LYS A 251 9.26 2.97 11.44
CA LYS A 251 8.64 4.26 11.14
C LYS A 251 7.28 4.48 11.83
N PHE A 252 6.60 3.41 12.23
CA PHE A 252 5.30 3.51 12.90
C PHE A 252 5.34 4.34 14.19
N ARG A 253 6.44 4.26 14.97
CA ARG A 253 6.61 5.11 16.15
C ARG A 253 6.68 6.60 15.78
N HIS A 254 7.45 6.93 14.74
CA HIS A 254 7.54 8.30 14.27
C HIS A 254 6.20 8.81 13.74
N PHE A 255 5.45 7.98 13.01
CA PHE A 255 4.12 8.36 12.56
C PHE A 255 3.18 8.65 13.74
N GLN A 256 3.28 7.91 14.84
CA GLN A 256 2.54 8.24 16.07
C GLN A 256 2.94 9.61 16.65
N GLU A 257 4.23 9.94 16.64
CA GLU A 257 4.72 11.25 17.09
C GLU A 257 4.18 12.40 16.22
N VAL A 258 4.16 12.20 14.89
CA VAL A 258 3.57 13.16 13.95
C VAL A 258 2.10 13.40 14.28
N LEU A 259 1.33 12.33 14.50
CA LEU A 259 -0.10 12.41 14.83
C LEU A 259 -0.40 12.92 16.24
N SER A 260 0.58 12.95 17.15
CA SER A 260 0.41 13.41 18.54
C SER A 260 0.83 14.87 18.74
N SER A 261 1.38 15.50 17.70
CA SER A 261 1.88 16.88 17.75
C SER A 261 0.83 17.92 17.34
N SER A 262 -0.36 17.44 16.95
CA SER A 262 -1.53 18.18 16.48
C SER A 262 -2.58 18.34 17.58
#